data_AF-A0A6J0N4F0-F1
#
_entry.id   AF-A0A6J0N4F0-F1
#
_cell.length_a   1.000
_cell.length_b   1.000
_cell.length_c   1.000
_cell.angle_alpha   90.00
_cell.angle_beta   90.00
_cell.angle_gamma   90.00
#
_symmetry.space_group_name_H-M   'P 1'
#
loop_
_entity.id
_entity.type
_entity.pdbx_description
1 polymer ?
#
loop_
_entity_poly.entity_id
_entity_poly.type
_entity_poly.pdbx_seq_one_letter_code
_entity_poly.pdbx_strand_id
1 'polypeptide(L)'
;MTIPRLKDLTKQHSPDIIFLSETKNPDAYVLKELAALKFDHHYLFSPLSPGAGGLALFWKAETDIQILDATKNFIETKASFKNSSIFSTFIYGAPEIPDRQGSTEKSGGIARPESTFVPFRSFLSACDLFDLKHSGNFLSWRGQRHSHPVHCRLDRAIANSSCSDLFPRACCEYLSFEASDHRPILCTLDGKKRKPARVFRYDRHLRDNPEITALVDRIWQLNTSASVSDRIRSVCQAISAWSKEHYVNSKKEITEIQRSLDAALSNPVPDNAAISRLNNTLLCAYKAEEEYWKQRICLLWLSLGDKNTSFFHVSSKGRKARNRISVLENDLGLPVFEDDQILNIISSYFKEIFTSSGSSGLEVVKAAISPCISAPMNEQLTTIPSHVEIQEALFAIHPDKAPGPDGFSASFFQTNWEAVGPAIVSEIQIFFSSGTLLFSINETHIKLIPKIPSPKIVADYRPIALCNVYYKIISKILSLRLKPVLSPITC
;
A
#
# COMPACT_ATOMS: atom_id res chain seq x y z
N MET A 1 31.47 16.54 -7.69
CA MET A 1 30.54 17.55 -8.24
C MET A 1 31.22 18.91 -8.27
N THR A 2 31.10 19.67 -9.36
CA THR A 2 31.71 21.01 -9.48
C THR A 2 30.75 22.11 -9.00
N ILE A 3 31.29 23.22 -8.52
CA ILE A 3 30.51 24.37 -8.02
C ILE A 3 29.57 24.96 -9.09
N PRO A 4 29.98 25.17 -10.37
CA PRO A 4 29.06 25.65 -11.40
C PRO A 4 27.87 24.72 -11.59
N ARG A 5 28.09 23.40 -11.52
CA ARG A 5 26.99 22.45 -11.72
C ARG A 5 26.04 22.39 -10.54
N LEU A 6 26.56 22.53 -9.32
CA LEU A 6 25.72 22.70 -8.13
C LEU A 6 24.85 23.97 -8.22
N LYS A 7 25.38 25.06 -8.79
CA LYS A 7 24.59 26.28 -9.06
C LYS A 7 23.46 26.02 -10.06
N ASP A 8 23.74 25.30 -11.14
CA ASP A 8 22.70 24.93 -12.12
C ASP A 8 21.58 24.10 -11.48
N LEU A 9 21.94 23.08 -10.69
CA LEU A 9 20.96 22.24 -9.98
C LEU A 9 20.13 23.06 -9.00
N THR A 10 20.76 23.98 -8.27
CA THR A 10 20.08 24.87 -7.33
C THR A 10 19.12 25.80 -8.06
N LYS A 11 19.51 26.34 -9.22
CA LYS A 11 18.65 27.19 -10.05
C LYS A 11 17.48 26.40 -10.66
N GLN A 12 17.73 25.18 -11.12
CA GLN A 12 16.73 24.33 -11.77
C GLN A 12 15.67 23.84 -10.79
N HIS A 13 16.08 23.38 -9.61
CA HIS A 13 15.19 22.72 -8.65
C HIS A 13 14.80 23.60 -7.46
N SER A 14 15.49 24.71 -7.24
CA SER A 14 15.24 25.67 -6.15
C SER A 14 15.06 25.02 -4.76
N PRO A 15 15.95 24.10 -4.34
CA PRO A 15 15.78 23.32 -3.13
C PRO A 15 15.78 24.20 -1.87
N ASP A 16 14.96 23.84 -0.89
CA ASP A 16 14.89 24.56 0.40
C ASP A 16 16.04 24.20 1.33
N ILE A 17 16.55 22.97 1.20
CA ILE A 17 17.66 22.41 1.98
C ILE A 17 18.63 21.73 1.01
N ILE A 18 19.93 21.97 1.18
CA ILE A 18 21.00 21.24 0.50
C ILE A 18 21.93 20.62 1.54
N PHE A 19 22.14 19.32 1.41
CA PHE A 19 23.17 18.59 2.14
C PHE A 19 24.27 18.13 1.19
N LEU A 20 25.52 18.37 1.57
CA LEU A 20 26.71 17.93 0.86
C LEU A 20 27.59 17.12 1.82
N SER A 21 28.04 15.97 1.35
CA SER A 21 29.05 15.14 2.00
C SER A 21 30.35 15.13 1.20
N GLU A 22 31.45 14.79 1.85
CA GLU A 22 32.80 14.80 1.26
C GLU A 22 33.19 16.14 0.62
N THR A 23 32.96 17.24 1.35
CA THR A 23 33.36 18.57 0.86
C THR A 23 34.88 18.71 0.70
N LYS A 24 35.66 17.92 1.47
CA LYS A 24 37.13 17.80 1.40
C LYS A 24 37.92 19.09 1.58
N ASN A 25 37.25 20.17 1.97
CA ASN A 25 37.81 21.50 2.12
C ASN A 25 37.41 22.11 3.48
N PRO A 26 38.25 22.98 4.05
CA PRO A 26 37.90 23.71 5.28
C PRO A 26 36.67 24.59 5.10
N ASP A 27 35.96 24.86 6.20
CA ASP A 27 34.69 25.60 6.20
C ASP A 27 34.78 26.97 5.51
N ALA A 28 35.86 27.72 5.75
CA ALA A 28 36.07 29.03 5.13
C ALA A 28 36.11 28.96 3.59
N TYR A 29 36.68 27.90 3.02
CA TYR A 29 36.71 27.69 1.58
C TYR A 29 35.32 27.32 1.05
N VAL A 30 34.64 26.39 1.72
CA VAL A 30 33.28 25.95 1.35
C VAL A 30 32.31 27.13 1.35
N LEU A 31 32.35 27.98 2.38
CA LEU A 31 31.50 29.18 2.47
C LEU A 31 31.76 30.16 1.35
N LYS A 32 33.03 30.44 1.04
CA LYS A 32 33.40 31.36 -0.04
C LYS A 32 32.87 30.88 -1.38
N GLU A 33 33.07 29.61 -1.71
CA GLU A 33 32.68 29.06 -3.00
C GLU A 33 31.17 28.91 -3.18
N LEU A 34 30.45 28.61 -2.07
CA LEU A 34 29.00 28.39 -2.08
C LEU A 34 28.18 29.63 -1.76
N ALA A 35 28.79 30.77 -1.43
CA ALA A 35 28.10 32.04 -1.15
C ALA A 35 27.11 32.43 -2.28
N ALA A 36 27.46 32.11 -3.53
CA ALA A 36 26.64 32.41 -4.70
C ALA A 36 25.34 31.57 -4.80
N LEU A 37 25.17 30.54 -3.97
CA LEU A 37 23.93 29.74 -3.90
C LEU A 37 22.80 30.46 -3.15
N LYS A 38 23.10 31.52 -2.39
CA LYS A 38 22.13 32.36 -1.68
C LYS A 38 21.23 31.61 -0.68
N PHE A 39 21.81 30.68 0.07
CA PHE A 39 21.15 30.14 1.27
C PHE A 39 21.40 31.07 2.46
N ASP A 40 20.37 31.28 3.27
CA ASP A 40 20.41 32.21 4.40
C ASP A 40 21.13 31.61 5.62
N HIS A 41 21.04 30.30 5.77
CA HIS A 41 21.56 29.58 6.92
C HIS A 41 22.40 28.37 6.50
N HIS A 42 23.35 28.01 7.36
CA HIS A 42 24.23 26.87 7.12
C HIS A 42 24.76 26.28 8.42
N TYR A 43 25.18 25.01 8.34
CA TYR A 43 25.96 24.32 9.35
C TYR A 43 27.03 23.49 8.65
N LEU A 44 28.26 23.56 9.16
CA LEU A 44 29.42 22.92 8.56
C LEU A 44 30.14 22.07 9.60
N PHE A 45 30.64 20.91 9.15
CA PHE A 45 31.56 20.09 9.91
C PHE A 45 32.82 19.92 9.06
N SER A 46 33.90 20.64 9.41
CA SER A 46 35.17 20.58 8.69
C SER A 46 35.74 19.15 8.60
N PRO A 47 36.43 18.81 7.50
CA PRO A 47 37.26 17.60 7.41
C PRO A 47 38.25 17.50 8.58
N LEU A 48 38.37 16.32 9.20
CA LEU A 48 39.36 16.07 10.24
C LEU A 48 40.77 15.79 9.68
N SER A 49 40.86 15.45 8.39
CA SER A 49 42.11 15.20 7.69
C SER A 49 42.10 15.84 6.29
N PRO A 50 43.28 16.20 5.75
CA PRO A 50 43.36 16.77 4.40
C PRO A 50 42.80 15.81 3.35
N GLY A 51 41.85 16.29 2.54
CA GLY A 51 41.34 15.57 1.37
C GLY A 51 40.29 14.49 1.65
N ALA A 52 39.80 14.32 2.87
CA ALA A 52 38.75 13.34 3.20
C ALA A 52 37.73 13.85 4.23
N GLY A 53 36.46 13.55 4.00
CA GLY A 53 35.36 13.94 4.87
C GLY A 53 34.89 15.38 4.64
N GLY A 54 34.21 15.92 5.66
CA GLY A 54 33.55 17.22 5.61
C GLY A 54 32.06 17.11 5.26
N LEU A 55 31.22 17.78 6.04
CA LEU A 55 29.77 17.83 5.86
C LEU A 55 29.32 19.29 5.78
N ALA A 56 28.34 19.56 4.92
CA ALA A 56 27.74 20.88 4.82
C ALA A 56 26.23 20.77 4.65
N LEU A 57 25.50 21.53 5.45
CA LEU A 57 24.06 21.69 5.37
C LEU A 57 23.75 23.17 5.15
N PHE A 58 22.92 23.48 4.15
CA PHE A 58 22.47 24.82 3.81
C PHE A 58 20.94 24.83 3.73
N TRP A 59 20.30 25.90 4.18
CA TRP A 59 18.84 26.05 4.07
C TRP A 59 18.38 27.51 3.97
N LYS A 60 17.20 27.70 3.41
CA LYS A 60 16.56 29.02 3.24
C LYS A 60 15.96 29.52 4.56
N ALA A 61 15.82 30.82 4.72
CA ALA A 61 15.24 31.47 5.90
C ALA A 61 13.81 31.02 6.20
N GLU A 62 13.06 30.63 5.17
CA GLU A 62 11.68 30.12 5.28
C GLU A 62 11.62 28.75 5.97
N THR A 63 12.74 28.03 6.03
CA THR A 63 12.82 26.70 6.64
C THR A 63 13.39 26.80 8.04
N ASP A 64 12.52 26.70 9.04
CA ASP A 64 12.92 26.69 10.45
C ASP A 64 13.60 25.37 10.81
N ILE A 65 14.94 25.35 10.78
CA ILE A 65 15.79 24.20 11.12
C ILE A 65 16.64 24.53 12.34
N GLN A 66 16.53 23.68 13.36
CA GLN A 66 17.41 23.64 14.51
C GLN A 66 18.37 22.45 14.40
N ILE A 67 19.67 22.68 14.56
CA ILE A 67 20.66 21.62 14.70
C ILE A 67 20.58 21.05 16.12
N LEU A 68 20.46 19.73 16.23
CA LEU A 68 20.37 19.04 17.52
C LEU A 68 21.73 18.45 17.94
N ASP A 69 22.37 17.75 17.01
CA ASP A 69 23.68 17.14 17.19
C ASP A 69 24.39 17.02 15.83
N ALA A 70 25.71 16.97 15.85
CA ALA A 70 26.51 16.78 14.65
C ALA A 70 27.85 16.13 14.94
N THR A 71 28.23 15.20 14.07
CA THR A 71 29.54 14.53 14.09
C THR A 71 30.13 14.54 12.69
N LYS A 72 31.35 14.00 12.55
CA LYS A 72 31.97 13.78 11.23
C LYS A 72 31.14 12.89 10.27
N ASN A 73 30.18 12.14 10.80
CA ASN A 73 29.37 11.18 10.04
C ASN A 73 27.90 11.59 9.89
N PHE A 74 27.40 12.54 10.67
CA PHE A 74 26.01 12.96 10.52
C PHE A 74 25.74 14.38 11.03
N ILE A 75 24.65 14.97 10.56
CA ILE A 75 24.05 16.18 11.11
C ILE A 75 22.58 15.84 11.44
N GLU A 76 22.20 15.95 12.69
CA GLU A 76 20.84 15.75 13.16
C GLU A 76 20.14 17.09 13.34
N THR A 77 18.91 17.16 12.83
CA THR A 77 18.14 18.39 12.77
C THR A 77 16.70 18.17 13.19
N LYS A 78 16.09 19.25 13.69
CA LYS A 78 14.67 19.37 13.95
C LYS A 78 14.13 20.52 13.11
N ALA A 79 13.12 20.25 12.30
CA ALA A 79 12.42 21.26 11.52
C ALA A 79 10.96 21.41 11.97
N SER A 80 10.43 22.63 11.91
CA SER A 80 9.02 22.93 12.20
C SER A 80 8.17 22.88 10.92
N PHE A 81 7.05 22.13 10.93
CA PHE A 81 6.11 22.06 9.81
C PHE A 81 4.66 21.92 10.27
N LYS A 82 3.81 22.91 9.97
CA LYS A 82 2.34 22.90 10.21
C LYS A 82 1.95 22.32 11.59
N ASN A 83 2.53 22.89 12.65
CA ASN A 83 2.37 22.50 14.07
C ASN A 83 2.94 21.12 14.45
N SER A 84 3.73 20.50 13.58
CA SER A 84 4.47 19.27 13.87
C SER A 84 5.98 19.54 13.82
N SER A 85 6.75 18.74 14.55
CA SER A 85 8.22 18.72 14.40
C SER A 85 8.64 17.51 13.57
N ILE A 86 9.59 17.73 12.67
CA ILE A 86 10.21 16.71 11.83
C ILE A 86 11.65 16.58 12.28
N PHE A 87 12.09 15.34 12.50
CA PHE A 87 13.49 15.05 12.77
C PHE A 87 14.10 14.53 11.48
N SER A 88 15.25 15.08 11.09
CA SER A 88 15.96 14.68 9.88
C SER A 88 17.45 14.53 10.19
N THR A 89 17.99 13.37 9.85
CA THR A 89 19.40 13.04 10.06
C THR A 89 20.07 12.89 8.69
N PHE A 90 21.02 13.77 8.39
CA PHE A 90 21.82 13.72 7.18
C PHE A 90 23.08 12.92 7.48
N ILE A 91 23.22 11.74 6.88
CA ILE A 91 24.24 10.75 7.25
C ILE A 91 25.23 10.59 6.10
N TYR A 92 26.52 10.62 6.44
CA TYR A 92 27.62 10.09 5.66
C TYR A 92 28.16 8.85 6.40
N GLY A 93 27.68 7.68 5.98
CA GLY A 93 28.07 6.40 6.55
C GLY A 93 29.52 6.03 6.19
N ALA A 94 30.16 5.20 7.02
CA ALA A 94 31.44 4.61 6.63
C ALA A 94 31.25 3.83 5.30
N PRO A 95 32.25 3.79 4.40
CA PRO A 95 32.16 3.08 3.12
C PRO A 95 32.08 1.55 3.26
N GLU A 96 31.72 1.06 4.45
CA GLU A 96 31.66 -0.35 4.74
C GLU A 96 30.58 -1.07 3.94
N ILE A 97 30.93 -2.31 3.67
CA ILE A 97 30.31 -3.23 2.73
C ILE A 97 28.85 -3.64 3.10
N PRO A 98 28.32 -3.60 4.34
CA PRO A 98 26.98 -4.14 4.65
C PRO A 98 25.76 -3.24 4.41
N ASP A 99 25.90 -1.97 4.01
CA ASP A 99 24.76 -1.00 3.97
C ASP A 99 23.84 -1.10 2.73
N ARG A 100 23.58 -2.32 2.25
CA ARG A 100 22.77 -2.58 1.05
C ARG A 100 21.56 -3.42 1.39
N GLN A 101 20.44 -3.17 0.70
CA GLN A 101 19.23 -3.95 0.90
C GLN A 101 19.19 -5.21 0.04
N GLY A 102 20.04 -5.39 -0.97
CA GLY A 102 19.99 -6.60 -1.81
C GLY A 102 20.94 -6.61 -2.99
N SER A 103 20.97 -7.74 -3.70
CA SER A 103 21.81 -7.95 -4.89
C SER A 103 21.42 -7.06 -6.08
N THR A 104 20.15 -6.66 -6.18
CA THR A 104 19.62 -5.78 -7.23
C THR A 104 20.10 -4.33 -7.13
N GLU A 105 20.66 -3.94 -5.97
CA GLU A 105 21.22 -2.60 -5.73
C GLU A 105 22.69 -2.49 -6.18
N LYS A 106 23.17 -3.45 -6.97
CA LYS A 106 24.50 -3.48 -7.55
C LYS A 106 24.46 -4.04 -8.97
N SER A 107 25.22 -3.42 -9.87
CA SER A 107 25.52 -3.94 -11.21
C SER A 107 27.04 -4.00 -11.43
N GLY A 108 27.51 -5.08 -12.05
CA GLY A 108 28.93 -5.33 -12.30
C GLY A 108 29.72 -5.84 -11.08
N GLY A 109 30.84 -6.51 -11.33
CA GLY A 109 31.69 -7.13 -10.30
C GLY A 109 31.04 -8.32 -9.59
N ILE A 110 31.68 -8.81 -8.52
CA ILE A 110 31.28 -10.05 -7.83
C ILE A 110 29.92 -9.90 -7.11
N ALA A 111 29.00 -10.84 -7.33
CA ALA A 111 27.72 -10.91 -6.62
C ALA A 111 27.94 -11.12 -5.12
N ARG A 112 27.14 -10.45 -4.28
CA ARG A 112 27.30 -10.53 -2.83
C ARG A 112 26.40 -11.59 -2.21
N PRO A 113 26.86 -12.29 -1.15
CA PRO A 113 26.01 -13.18 -0.39
C PRO A 113 24.86 -12.42 0.27
N GLU A 114 23.67 -13.02 0.30
CA GLU A 114 22.46 -12.43 0.86
C GLU A 114 22.62 -12.06 2.35
N SER A 115 23.41 -12.84 3.09
CA SER A 115 23.71 -12.62 4.51
C SER A 115 24.31 -11.24 4.79
N THR A 116 25.01 -10.64 3.82
CA THR A 116 25.65 -9.32 3.98
C THR A 116 24.64 -8.17 4.05
N PHE A 117 23.39 -8.38 3.63
CA PHE A 117 22.33 -7.37 3.63
C PHE A 117 21.45 -7.41 4.89
N VAL A 118 21.55 -8.48 5.68
CA VAL A 118 20.70 -8.72 6.84
C VAL A 118 20.82 -7.62 7.90
N PRO A 119 22.02 -7.16 8.30
CA PRO A 119 22.14 -6.12 9.33
C PRO A 119 21.40 -4.83 8.96
N PHE A 120 21.56 -4.37 7.71
CA PHE A 120 20.93 -3.13 7.26
C PHE A 120 19.40 -3.26 7.17
N ARG A 121 18.89 -4.40 6.66
CA ARG A 121 17.44 -4.65 6.65
C ARG A 121 16.85 -4.73 8.07
N SER A 122 17.56 -5.36 9.00
CA SER A 122 17.16 -5.43 10.40
C SER A 122 17.12 -4.05 11.05
N PHE A 123 18.11 -3.19 10.77
CA PHE A 123 18.11 -1.79 11.21
C PHE A 123 16.88 -1.03 10.69
N LEU A 124 16.62 -1.08 9.38
CA LEU A 124 15.46 -0.42 8.78
C LEU A 124 14.14 -0.91 9.42
N SER A 125 14.00 -2.23 9.60
CA SER A 125 12.81 -2.81 10.21
C SER A 125 12.64 -2.41 11.68
N ALA A 126 13.74 -2.39 12.46
CA ALA A 126 13.70 -2.04 13.87
C ALA A 126 13.33 -0.56 14.08
N CYS A 127 13.71 0.30 13.15
CA CYS A 127 13.48 1.75 13.21
C CYS A 127 12.20 2.22 12.47
N ASP A 128 11.37 1.30 11.95
CA ASP A 128 10.21 1.64 11.11
C ASP A 128 10.59 2.46 9.86
N LEU A 129 11.79 2.25 9.32
CA LEU A 129 12.30 2.98 8.16
C LEU A 129 12.07 2.21 6.86
N PHE A 130 11.70 2.94 5.82
CA PHE A 130 11.59 2.42 4.46
C PHE A 130 12.08 3.45 3.45
N ASP A 131 12.53 2.98 2.29
CA ASP A 131 12.89 3.85 1.18
C ASP A 131 11.71 4.73 0.76
N LEU A 132 11.97 6.03 0.59
CA LEU A 132 11.07 6.89 -0.16
C LEU A 132 10.97 6.39 -1.60
N LYS A 133 9.77 6.53 -2.17
CA LYS A 133 9.53 6.21 -3.57
C LYS A 133 10.41 7.08 -4.45
N HIS A 134 10.99 6.50 -5.49
CA HIS A 134 11.94 7.22 -6.33
C HIS A 134 11.77 6.97 -7.82
N SER A 135 12.16 7.97 -8.60
CA SER A 135 12.35 7.91 -10.05
C SER A 135 13.84 8.06 -10.43
N GLY A 136 14.15 7.88 -11.71
CA GLY A 136 15.51 7.96 -12.22
C GLY A 136 16.31 6.67 -12.00
N ASN A 137 17.63 6.73 -12.21
CA ASN A 137 18.51 5.58 -12.03
C ASN A 137 19.02 5.52 -10.57
N PHE A 138 18.49 4.58 -9.80
CA PHE A 138 18.79 4.44 -8.38
C PHE A 138 20.22 3.94 -8.08
N LEU A 139 20.99 3.50 -9.07
CA LEU A 139 22.41 3.21 -8.88
C LEU A 139 23.18 4.54 -8.79
N SER A 140 23.15 5.09 -7.58
CA SER A 140 23.64 6.42 -7.25
C SER A 140 25.14 6.57 -7.39
N TRP A 141 25.91 5.49 -7.25
CA TRP A 141 27.36 5.51 -7.31
C TRP A 141 27.89 4.69 -8.49
N ARG A 142 28.99 5.16 -9.09
CA ARG A 142 29.78 4.44 -10.10
C ARG A 142 31.26 4.41 -9.74
N GLY A 143 31.95 3.32 -10.04
CA GLY A 143 33.40 3.28 -9.94
C GLY A 143 34.01 2.07 -10.62
N GLN A 144 35.34 2.08 -10.72
CA GLN A 144 36.11 0.98 -11.27
C GLN A 144 36.63 0.09 -10.14
N ARG A 145 36.42 -1.22 -10.24
CA ARG A 145 36.99 -2.22 -9.32
C ARG A 145 37.78 -3.23 -10.14
N HIS A 146 39.11 -3.18 -9.99
CA HIS A 146 40.04 -3.90 -10.86
C HIS A 146 39.73 -3.58 -12.34
N SER A 147 39.39 -4.59 -13.15
CA SER A 147 39.02 -4.44 -14.56
C SER A 147 37.53 -4.19 -14.83
N HIS A 148 36.67 -4.16 -13.80
CA HIS A 148 35.22 -4.12 -14.01
C HIS A 148 34.60 -2.78 -13.57
N PRO A 149 33.74 -2.17 -14.40
CA PRO A 149 32.89 -1.07 -13.96
C PRO A 149 31.83 -1.62 -13.00
N VAL A 150 31.63 -0.92 -11.88
CA VAL A 150 30.66 -1.27 -10.85
C VAL A 150 29.75 -0.07 -10.60
N HIS A 151 28.46 -0.34 -10.53
CA HIS A 151 27.44 0.63 -10.15
C HIS A 151 26.72 0.13 -8.90
N CYS A 152 26.45 1.00 -7.93
CA CYS A 152 25.79 0.63 -6.68
C CYS A 152 24.81 1.73 -6.24
N ARG A 153 23.76 1.35 -5.53
CA ARG A 153 22.94 2.30 -4.76
C ARG A 153 23.57 2.50 -3.39
N LEU A 154 24.27 3.61 -3.19
CA LEU A 154 24.87 3.98 -1.91
C LEU A 154 24.09 5.11 -1.22
N ASP A 155 23.46 5.97 -2.01
CA ASP A 155 22.73 7.14 -1.55
C ASP A 155 21.24 6.82 -1.57
N ARG A 156 20.53 7.18 -0.49
CA ARG A 156 19.10 6.92 -0.33
C ARG A 156 18.47 7.91 0.63
N ALA A 157 17.18 8.14 0.42
CA ALA A 157 16.34 8.79 1.41
C ALA A 157 15.34 7.79 1.94
N ILE A 158 15.27 7.72 3.27
CA ILE A 158 14.42 6.80 4.01
C ILE A 158 13.54 7.60 4.96
N ALA A 159 12.33 7.13 5.17
CA ALA A 159 11.36 7.77 6.05
C ALA A 159 10.66 6.72 6.90
N ASN A 160 10.16 7.16 8.05
CA ASN A 160 9.30 6.33 8.88
C ASN A 160 7.81 6.55 8.58
N SER A 161 6.97 5.74 9.21
CA SER A 161 5.55 5.79 8.94
C SER A 161 4.89 7.11 9.36
N SER A 162 5.35 7.74 10.44
CA SER A 162 4.89 9.06 10.88
C SER A 162 5.18 10.14 9.84
N CYS A 163 6.38 10.12 9.26
CA CYS A 163 6.75 11.02 8.16
C CYS A 163 5.86 10.78 6.93
N SER A 164 5.58 9.52 6.56
CA SER A 164 4.68 9.22 5.43
C SER A 164 3.22 9.65 5.67
N ASP A 165 2.74 9.70 6.92
CA ASP A 165 1.42 10.22 7.24
C ASP A 165 1.35 11.77 7.18
N LEU A 166 2.48 12.45 7.46
CA LEU A 166 2.63 13.91 7.33
C LEU A 166 2.85 14.35 5.88
N PHE A 167 3.65 13.60 5.14
CA PHE A 167 4.03 13.82 3.74
C PHE A 167 3.62 12.63 2.88
N PRO A 168 2.31 12.49 2.58
CA PRO A 168 1.82 11.34 1.84
C PRO A 168 2.37 11.26 0.42
N ARG A 169 2.88 12.37 -0.12
CA ARG A 169 3.45 12.47 -1.47
C ARG A 169 4.98 12.51 -1.46
N ALA A 170 5.60 12.20 -0.32
CA ALA A 170 7.05 12.15 -0.22
C ALA A 170 7.64 11.20 -1.27
N CYS A 171 8.56 11.71 -2.07
CA CYS A 171 9.26 10.97 -3.10
C CYS A 171 10.64 11.58 -3.34
N CYS A 172 11.48 10.87 -4.06
CA CYS A 172 12.79 11.35 -4.46
C CYS A 172 13.06 11.08 -5.95
N GLU A 173 14.04 11.77 -6.50
CA GLU A 173 14.50 11.61 -7.87
C GLU A 173 16.01 11.45 -7.85
N TYR A 174 16.51 10.37 -8.46
CA TYR A 174 17.93 10.20 -8.71
C TYR A 174 18.32 10.96 -9.97
N LEU A 175 19.00 12.09 -9.81
CA LEU A 175 19.41 12.95 -10.90
C LEU A 175 20.57 12.33 -11.70
N SER A 176 20.94 12.97 -12.81
CA SER A 176 22.10 12.60 -13.63
C SER A 176 23.42 12.66 -12.85
N PHE A 177 24.43 11.95 -13.33
CA PHE A 177 25.79 12.15 -12.81
C PHE A 177 26.30 13.53 -13.20
N GLU A 178 26.82 14.28 -12.23
CA GLU A 178 27.23 15.67 -12.43
C GLU A 178 28.66 15.92 -11.93
N ALA A 179 29.64 15.56 -12.77
CA ALA A 179 31.07 15.64 -12.44
C ALA A 179 31.42 15.08 -11.05
N SER A 180 30.69 14.04 -10.65
CA SER A 180 30.86 13.25 -9.44
C SER A 180 30.65 11.78 -9.81
N ASP A 181 31.25 10.89 -9.05
CA ASP A 181 30.97 9.47 -9.07
C ASP A 181 29.66 9.10 -8.34
N HIS A 182 29.01 10.09 -7.71
CA HIS A 182 27.69 10.02 -7.11
C HIS A 182 26.62 10.82 -7.90
N ARG A 183 25.39 10.35 -7.88
CA ARG A 183 24.18 11.05 -8.35
C ARG A 183 23.60 11.88 -7.22
N PRO A 184 23.25 13.16 -7.44
CA PRO A 184 22.43 13.89 -6.50
C PRO A 184 21.04 13.23 -6.35
N ILE A 185 20.50 13.30 -5.14
CA ILE A 185 19.13 12.89 -4.85
C ILE A 185 18.33 14.13 -4.50
N LEU A 186 17.28 14.41 -5.28
CA LEU A 186 16.30 15.43 -4.95
C LEU A 186 15.15 14.77 -4.21
N CYS A 187 14.84 15.19 -2.99
CA CYS A 187 13.68 14.68 -2.26
C CYS A 187 12.63 15.77 -2.06
N THR A 188 11.39 15.43 -2.41
CA THR A 188 10.24 16.32 -2.31
C THR A 188 9.34 15.85 -1.18
N LEU A 189 9.11 16.71 -0.20
CA LEU A 189 8.22 16.45 0.94
C LEU A 189 6.95 17.31 0.82
N ASP A 190 5.96 16.84 0.05
CA ASP A 190 4.68 17.54 -0.09
C ASP A 190 3.65 17.07 0.96
N GLY A 191 3.25 18.01 1.83
CA GLY A 191 2.27 17.83 2.89
C GLY A 191 0.83 18.18 2.49
N LYS A 192 0.52 18.38 1.20
CA LYS A 192 -0.85 18.57 0.72
C LYS A 192 -1.65 17.28 0.94
N LYS A 193 -2.54 17.30 1.94
CA LYS A 193 -3.47 16.21 2.23
C LYS A 193 -4.74 16.39 1.42
N ARG A 194 -4.94 15.63 0.34
CA ARG A 194 -6.30 15.38 -0.16
C ARG A 194 -6.99 14.42 0.83
N LYS A 195 -8.16 14.79 1.36
CA LYS A 195 -8.99 13.86 2.14
C LYS A 195 -9.51 12.80 1.16
N PRO A 196 -9.07 11.52 1.25
CA PRO A 196 -9.63 10.50 0.38
C PRO A 196 -11.12 10.32 0.73
N ALA A 197 -11.95 10.08 -0.28
CA ALA A 197 -13.32 9.64 -0.05
C ALA A 197 -13.29 8.37 0.82
N ARG A 198 -14.03 8.37 1.93
CA ARG A 198 -14.17 7.17 2.76
C ARG A 198 -15.04 6.17 2.00
N VAL A 199 -14.45 5.04 1.63
CA VAL A 199 -15.16 3.91 1.04
C VAL A 199 -15.66 3.02 2.18
N PHE A 200 -16.94 2.69 2.16
CA PHE A 200 -17.51 1.73 3.11
C PHE A 200 -16.84 0.36 2.93
N ARG A 201 -16.56 -0.31 4.05
CA ARG A 201 -16.09 -1.69 4.08
C ARG A 201 -16.77 -2.36 5.26
N TYR A 202 -17.49 -3.44 4.98
CA TYR A 202 -18.12 -4.23 6.02
C TYR A 202 -17.06 -4.77 6.98
N ASP A 203 -17.24 -4.48 8.26
CA ASP A 203 -16.38 -4.99 9.31
C ASP A 203 -16.83 -6.42 9.65
N ARG A 204 -15.90 -7.38 9.55
CA ARG A 204 -16.23 -8.79 9.80
C ARG A 204 -16.59 -9.06 11.25
N HIS A 205 -16.22 -8.18 12.18
CA HIS A 205 -16.67 -8.21 13.58
C HIS A 205 -18.18 -8.19 13.74
N LEU A 206 -18.87 -7.58 12.78
CA LEU A 206 -20.32 -7.45 12.83
C LEU A 206 -21.04 -8.73 12.39
N ARG A 207 -20.31 -9.74 11.89
CA ARG A 207 -20.89 -10.98 11.37
C ARG A 207 -21.79 -11.68 12.38
N ASP A 208 -21.31 -11.85 13.60
CA ASP A 208 -22.01 -12.64 14.63
C ASP A 208 -22.84 -11.74 15.58
N ASN A 209 -23.05 -10.47 15.20
CA ASN A 209 -23.83 -9.52 15.99
C ASN A 209 -25.33 -9.64 15.65
N PRO A 210 -26.18 -10.08 16.59
CA PRO A 210 -27.61 -10.28 16.34
C PRO A 210 -28.36 -8.97 16.03
N GLU A 211 -27.93 -7.83 16.56
CA GLU A 211 -28.53 -6.52 16.23
C GLU A 211 -28.27 -6.14 14.77
N ILE A 212 -27.09 -6.47 14.26
CA ILE A 212 -26.75 -6.24 12.85
C ILE A 212 -27.58 -7.16 11.96
N THR A 213 -27.71 -8.45 12.29
CA THR A 213 -28.55 -9.38 11.54
C THR A 213 -30.01 -8.90 11.49
N ALA A 214 -30.56 -8.47 12.63
CA ALA A 214 -31.91 -7.90 12.69
C ALA A 214 -32.04 -6.58 11.91
N LEU A 215 -31.01 -5.73 11.95
CA LEU A 215 -30.95 -4.50 11.17
C LEU A 215 -30.95 -4.78 9.67
N VAL A 216 -30.15 -5.74 9.22
CA VAL A 216 -30.07 -6.16 7.82
C VAL A 216 -31.43 -6.66 7.36
N ASP A 217 -32.05 -7.58 8.09
CA ASP A 217 -33.36 -8.13 7.73
C ASP A 217 -34.43 -7.04 7.62
N ARG A 218 -34.54 -6.19 8.63
CA ARG A 218 -35.48 -5.06 8.64
C ARG A 218 -35.28 -4.13 7.45
N ILE A 219 -34.06 -3.65 7.22
CA ILE A 219 -33.76 -2.69 6.14
C ILE A 219 -33.95 -3.34 4.77
N TRP A 220 -33.58 -4.61 4.64
CA TRP A 220 -33.77 -5.36 3.41
C TRP A 220 -35.25 -5.45 3.05
N GLN A 221 -36.14 -5.70 4.02
CA GLN A 221 -37.58 -5.84 3.80
C GLN A 221 -38.33 -4.51 3.56
N LEU A 222 -37.75 -3.34 3.84
CA LEU A 222 -38.43 -2.05 3.68
C LEU A 222 -38.86 -1.74 2.24
N ASN A 223 -38.12 -2.21 1.24
CA ASN A 223 -38.44 -2.00 -0.16
C ASN A 223 -38.18 -3.26 -0.98
N THR A 224 -39.15 -4.18 -0.95
CA THR A 224 -39.08 -5.46 -1.66
C THR A 224 -39.12 -5.31 -3.18
N SER A 225 -39.64 -4.19 -3.69
CA SER A 225 -39.70 -3.88 -5.13
C SER A 225 -38.40 -3.31 -5.70
N ALA A 226 -37.47 -2.89 -4.83
CA ALA A 226 -36.19 -2.34 -5.26
C ALA A 226 -35.24 -3.43 -5.74
N SER A 227 -34.30 -3.04 -6.61
CA SER A 227 -33.21 -3.92 -7.05
C SER A 227 -32.34 -4.36 -5.86
N VAL A 228 -31.69 -5.52 -5.98
CA VAL A 228 -30.72 -5.97 -4.99
C VAL A 228 -29.61 -4.94 -4.79
N SER A 229 -29.18 -4.25 -5.85
CA SER A 229 -28.16 -3.19 -5.76
C SER A 229 -28.60 -2.04 -4.85
N ASP A 230 -29.85 -1.61 -4.95
CA ASP A 230 -30.39 -0.51 -4.12
C ASP A 230 -30.63 -0.94 -2.67
N ARG A 231 -31.06 -2.20 -2.46
CA ARG A 231 -31.22 -2.79 -1.12
C ARG A 231 -29.87 -2.94 -0.43
N ILE A 232 -28.83 -3.41 -1.13
CA ILE A 232 -27.45 -3.45 -0.63
C ILE A 232 -26.97 -2.05 -0.24
N ARG A 233 -27.24 -1.03 -1.06
CA ARG A 233 -26.88 0.36 -0.75
C ARG A 233 -27.58 0.86 0.52
N SER A 234 -28.85 0.54 0.69
CA SER A 234 -29.64 0.91 1.88
C SER A 234 -29.10 0.25 3.15
N VAL A 235 -28.76 -1.04 3.08
CA VAL A 235 -28.12 -1.77 4.18
C VAL A 235 -26.74 -1.18 4.50
N CYS A 236 -25.94 -0.85 3.49
CA CYS A 236 -24.64 -0.19 3.66
C CYS A 236 -24.77 1.13 4.43
N GLN A 237 -25.74 1.97 4.09
CA GLN A 237 -26.01 3.23 4.77
C GLN A 237 -26.45 3.00 6.22
N ALA A 238 -27.35 2.03 6.46
CA ALA A 238 -27.85 1.71 7.79
C ALA A 238 -26.75 1.17 8.71
N ILE A 239 -25.94 0.22 8.25
CA ILE A 239 -24.79 -0.30 9.01
C ILE A 239 -23.79 0.81 9.25
N SER A 240 -23.51 1.66 8.27
CA SER A 240 -22.61 2.81 8.44
C SER A 240 -23.09 3.80 9.50
N ALA A 241 -24.40 4.02 9.63
CA ALA A 241 -24.98 4.85 10.67
C ALA A 241 -24.87 4.18 12.04
N TRP A 242 -25.29 2.91 12.12
CA TRP A 242 -25.20 2.11 13.34
C TRP A 242 -23.76 2.05 13.88
N SER A 243 -22.76 1.80 13.02
CA SER A 243 -21.35 1.74 13.42
C SER A 243 -20.78 3.09 13.89
N LYS A 244 -21.36 4.22 13.47
CA LYS A 244 -20.95 5.55 13.98
C LYS A 244 -21.49 5.80 15.38
N GLU A 245 -22.73 5.40 15.63
CA GLU A 245 -23.40 5.54 16.93
C GLU A 245 -22.77 4.61 17.97
N HIS A 246 -22.43 3.38 17.57
CA HIS A 246 -21.85 2.35 18.43
C HIS A 246 -20.32 2.29 18.35
N TYR A 247 -19.66 3.37 17.92
CA TYR A 247 -18.21 3.40 17.83
C TYR A 247 -17.58 3.32 19.22
N VAL A 248 -16.96 2.18 19.53
CA VAL A 248 -16.18 1.98 20.75
C VAL A 248 -14.69 2.03 20.40
N ASN A 249 -13.93 2.81 21.18
CA ASN A 249 -12.48 2.81 21.07
C ASN A 249 -11.93 1.53 21.74
N SER A 250 -11.72 0.47 20.96
CA SER A 250 -11.27 -0.83 21.46
C SER A 250 -10.01 -0.75 22.32
N LYS A 251 -9.09 0.18 22.02
CA LYS A 251 -7.89 0.41 22.84
C LYS A 251 -8.25 0.96 24.23
N LYS A 252 -9.20 1.89 24.29
CA LYS A 252 -9.69 2.46 25.56
C LYS A 252 -10.38 1.37 26.38
N GLU A 253 -11.26 0.60 25.75
CA GLU A 253 -11.98 -0.52 26.37
C GLU A 253 -11.01 -1.58 26.94
N ILE A 254 -10.04 -2.04 26.15
CA ILE A 254 -9.01 -2.99 26.60
C ILE A 254 -8.23 -2.42 27.79
N THR A 255 -7.85 -1.14 27.75
CA THR A 255 -7.13 -0.49 28.85
C THR A 255 -7.98 -0.42 30.12
N GLU A 256 -9.29 -0.20 29.98
CA GLU A 256 -10.23 -0.18 31.11
C GLU A 256 -10.41 -1.58 31.70
N ILE A 257 -10.61 -2.61 30.87
CA ILE A 257 -10.71 -4.01 31.32
C ILE A 257 -9.41 -4.46 32.01
N GLN A 258 -8.24 -4.11 31.46
CA GLN A 258 -6.95 -4.37 32.08
C GLN A 258 -6.85 -3.73 33.46
N ARG A 259 -7.25 -2.46 33.60
CA ARG A 259 -7.24 -1.76 34.89
C ARG A 259 -8.18 -2.40 35.90
N SER A 260 -9.39 -2.79 35.48
CA SER A 260 -10.35 -3.49 36.34
C SER A 260 -9.85 -4.87 36.76
N LEU A 261 -9.20 -5.61 35.87
CA LEU A 261 -8.60 -6.91 36.17
C LEU A 261 -7.43 -6.77 37.14
N ASP A 262 -6.55 -5.79 36.94
CA ASP A 262 -5.42 -5.49 37.84
C ASP A 262 -5.90 -5.12 39.24
N ALA A 263 -6.94 -4.28 39.34
CA ALA A 263 -7.58 -3.94 40.62
C ALA A 263 -8.21 -5.16 41.31
N ALA A 264 -8.85 -6.06 40.55
CA ALA A 264 -9.45 -7.28 41.09
C ALA A 264 -8.40 -8.28 41.58
N LEU A 265 -7.29 -8.42 40.86
CA LEU A 265 -6.16 -9.29 41.24
C LEU A 265 -5.36 -8.73 42.43
N SER A 266 -5.30 -7.41 42.56
CA SER A 266 -4.60 -6.72 43.66
C SER A 266 -5.44 -6.61 44.94
N ASN A 267 -6.72 -7.01 44.91
CA ASN A 267 -7.58 -6.99 46.08
C ASN A 267 -7.17 -8.09 47.07
N PRO A 268 -6.94 -7.77 48.36
CA PRO A 268 -6.61 -8.77 49.38
C PRO A 268 -7.66 -9.87 49.55
N VAL A 269 -8.91 -9.61 49.17
CA VAL A 269 -10.00 -10.59 49.13
C VAL A 269 -10.34 -10.88 47.66
N PRO A 270 -9.85 -12.00 47.09
CA PRO A 270 -10.03 -12.28 45.68
C PRO A 270 -11.46 -12.73 45.35
N ASP A 271 -12.14 -11.99 44.48
CA ASP A 271 -13.37 -12.46 43.82
C ASP A 271 -12.99 -13.26 42.57
N ASN A 272 -12.79 -14.56 42.75
CA ASN A 272 -12.42 -15.48 41.66
C ASN A 272 -13.45 -15.49 40.52
N ALA A 273 -14.72 -15.24 40.81
CA ALA A 273 -15.75 -15.19 39.78
C ALA A 273 -15.63 -13.90 38.93
N ALA A 274 -15.40 -12.75 39.56
CA ALA A 274 -15.13 -11.51 38.84
C ALA A 274 -13.83 -11.57 38.04
N ILE A 275 -12.76 -12.11 38.61
CA ILE A 275 -11.48 -12.30 37.92
C ILE A 275 -11.65 -13.18 36.68
N SER A 276 -12.37 -14.30 36.81
CA SER A 276 -12.65 -15.19 35.68
C SER A 276 -13.48 -14.48 34.58
N ARG A 277 -14.51 -13.71 34.95
CA ARG A 277 -15.29 -12.90 34.00
C ARG A 277 -14.43 -11.86 33.29
N LEU A 278 -13.60 -11.11 34.02
CA LEU A 278 -12.74 -10.08 33.46
C LEU A 278 -11.66 -10.68 32.54
N ASN A 279 -11.07 -11.82 32.91
CA ASN A 279 -10.14 -12.55 32.05
C ASN A 279 -10.79 -13.01 30.74
N ASN A 280 -11.99 -13.59 30.81
CA ASN A 280 -12.74 -14.00 29.61
C ASN A 280 -13.11 -12.79 28.74
N THR A 281 -13.53 -11.68 29.35
CA THR A 281 -13.87 -10.44 28.65
C THR A 281 -12.64 -9.86 27.94
N LEU A 282 -11.49 -9.82 28.62
CA LEU A 282 -10.23 -9.35 28.07
C LEU A 282 -9.77 -10.24 26.89
N LEU A 283 -9.90 -11.57 27.02
CA LEU A 283 -9.58 -12.51 25.96
C LEU A 283 -10.47 -12.30 24.73
N CYS A 284 -11.77 -12.08 24.92
CA CYS A 284 -12.72 -11.76 23.85
C CYS A 284 -12.34 -10.43 23.16
N ALA A 285 -12.01 -9.39 23.93
CA ALA A 285 -11.59 -8.10 23.39
C ALA A 285 -10.31 -8.20 22.57
N TYR A 286 -9.32 -8.99 23.02
CA TYR A 286 -8.10 -9.24 22.24
C TYR A 286 -8.36 -10.02 20.95
N LYS A 287 -9.20 -11.06 20.99
CA LYS A 287 -9.58 -11.81 19.78
C LYS A 287 -10.27 -10.91 18.76
N ALA A 288 -11.17 -10.04 19.23
CA ALA A 288 -11.83 -9.05 18.38
C ALA A 288 -10.80 -8.09 17.75
N GLU A 289 -9.90 -7.52 18.54
CA GLU A 289 -8.87 -6.63 18.01
C GLU A 289 -7.93 -7.35 17.02
N GLU A 290 -7.56 -8.60 17.29
CA GLU A 290 -6.73 -9.42 16.40
C GLU A 290 -7.40 -9.66 15.05
N GLU A 291 -8.67 -10.07 15.04
CA GLU A 291 -9.47 -10.24 13.81
C GLU A 291 -9.61 -8.93 13.02
N TYR A 292 -9.73 -7.79 13.71
CA TYR A 292 -9.80 -6.47 13.08
C TYR A 292 -8.51 -6.17 12.32
N TRP A 293 -7.35 -6.43 12.94
CA TRP A 293 -6.05 -6.26 12.30
C TRP A 293 -5.77 -7.31 11.21
N LYS A 294 -6.15 -8.58 11.43
CA LYS A 294 -6.10 -9.65 10.41
C LYS A 294 -6.81 -9.22 9.13
N GLN A 295 -8.00 -8.64 9.26
CA GLN A 295 -8.76 -8.15 8.09
C GLN A 295 -8.01 -7.08 7.31
N ARG A 296 -7.36 -6.15 8.00
CA ARG A 296 -6.70 -4.99 7.37
C ARG A 296 -5.33 -5.31 6.79
N ILE A 297 -4.66 -6.32 7.32
CA ILE A 297 -3.30 -6.69 6.92
C ILE A 297 -3.32 -7.76 5.80
N CYS A 298 -4.42 -8.52 5.63
CA CYS A 298 -4.55 -9.57 4.61
C CYS A 298 -3.34 -10.53 4.58
N LEU A 299 -2.81 -10.92 5.74
CA LEU A 299 -1.77 -11.95 5.87
C LEU A 299 -2.43 -13.27 6.21
N LEU A 300 -2.17 -14.31 5.40
CA LEU A 300 -2.70 -15.66 5.58
C LEU A 300 -1.83 -16.52 6.53
N TRP A 301 -0.67 -16.01 6.95
CA TRP A 301 0.29 -16.75 7.80
C TRP A 301 0.57 -15.97 9.09
N LEU A 302 0.18 -16.55 10.21
CA LEU A 302 0.56 -16.16 11.56
C LEU A 302 1.35 -17.33 12.16
N SER A 303 2.65 -17.39 11.89
CA SER A 303 3.54 -18.34 12.58
C SER A 303 4.31 -17.68 13.73
N LEU A 304 3.98 -16.45 14.13
CA LEU A 304 4.71 -15.73 15.18
C LEU A 304 3.76 -15.00 16.11
N GLY A 305 3.35 -15.71 17.17
CA GLY A 305 3.25 -15.16 18.53
C GLY A 305 2.09 -14.22 18.85
N ASP A 306 1.39 -14.60 19.92
CA ASP A 306 0.17 -14.03 20.48
C ASP A 306 0.34 -12.66 21.16
N LYS A 307 1.01 -11.71 20.51
CA LYS A 307 1.15 -10.34 21.03
C LYS A 307 0.78 -9.35 19.95
N ASN A 308 -0.29 -8.60 20.22
CA ASN A 308 -0.75 -7.43 19.49
C ASN A 308 0.35 -6.35 19.51
N THR A 309 1.36 -6.54 18.67
CA THR A 309 2.63 -5.82 18.72
C THR A 309 2.60 -4.66 17.75
N SER A 310 3.32 -3.59 18.12
CA SER A 310 3.76 -2.50 17.23
C SER A 310 4.16 -2.99 15.82
N PHE A 311 4.67 -4.21 15.70
CA PHE A 311 4.92 -4.93 14.46
C PHE A 311 3.77 -4.90 13.46
N PHE A 312 2.52 -5.16 13.86
CA PHE A 312 1.37 -5.15 12.95
C PHE A 312 1.06 -3.74 12.43
N HIS A 313 1.15 -2.75 13.33
CA HIS A 313 0.99 -1.34 12.96
C HIS A 313 2.09 -0.87 12.01
N VAL A 314 3.36 -1.16 12.32
CA VAL A 314 4.54 -0.86 11.51
C VAL A 314 4.45 -1.55 10.15
N SER A 315 4.13 -2.84 10.11
CA SER A 315 3.96 -3.60 8.88
C SER A 315 2.83 -3.08 8.00
N SER A 316 1.69 -2.73 8.60
CA SER A 316 0.54 -2.15 7.88
C SER A 316 0.89 -0.78 7.30
N LYS A 317 1.52 0.09 8.10
CA LYS A 317 1.93 1.42 7.67
C LYS A 317 3.03 1.37 6.60
N GLY A 318 4.05 0.55 6.77
CA GLY A 318 5.10 0.31 5.77
C GLY A 318 4.54 -0.27 4.47
N ARG A 319 3.56 -1.19 4.54
CA ARG A 319 2.85 -1.68 3.33
C ARG A 319 2.04 -0.57 2.67
N LYS A 320 1.36 0.29 3.43
CA LYS A 320 0.59 1.43 2.91
C LYS A 320 1.51 2.43 2.21
N ALA A 321 2.69 2.72 2.76
CA ALA A 321 3.69 3.56 2.13
C ALA A 321 4.24 2.93 0.85
N ARG A 322 4.61 1.64 0.88
CA ARG A 322 5.11 0.90 -0.30
C ARG A 322 4.08 0.76 -1.42
N ASN A 323 2.79 0.62 -1.09
CA ASN A 323 1.72 0.47 -2.07
C ASN A 323 1.19 1.80 -2.60
N ARG A 324 1.66 2.93 -2.06
CA ARG A 324 1.29 4.25 -2.57
C ARG A 324 2.04 4.52 -3.86
N ILE A 325 1.32 5.05 -4.85
CA ILE A 325 1.88 5.50 -6.11
C ILE A 325 2.03 7.02 -5.98
N SER A 326 3.25 7.50 -5.81
CA SER A 326 3.59 8.94 -5.73
C SER A 326 4.37 9.44 -6.94
N VAL A 327 4.89 8.51 -7.76
CA VAL A 327 5.60 8.83 -9.00
C VAL A 327 5.35 7.72 -10.01
N LEU A 328 5.19 8.09 -11.29
CA LEU A 328 5.21 7.20 -12.44
C LEU A 328 6.03 7.85 -13.57
N GLU A 329 6.66 7.05 -14.41
CA GLU A 329 7.26 7.50 -15.66
C GLU A 329 6.18 7.48 -16.77
N ASN A 330 6.10 8.55 -17.57
CA ASN A 330 5.23 8.61 -18.74
C ASN A 330 5.87 7.92 -19.96
N ASP A 331 5.19 7.95 -21.10
CA ASP A 331 5.66 7.28 -22.33
C ASP A 331 6.97 7.87 -22.90
N LEU A 332 7.34 9.09 -22.48
CA LEU A 332 8.60 9.74 -22.81
C LEU A 332 9.72 9.40 -21.80
N GLY A 333 9.46 8.54 -20.82
CA GLY A 333 10.38 8.20 -19.75
C GLY A 333 10.58 9.30 -18.70
N LEU A 334 9.72 10.33 -18.71
CA LEU A 334 9.80 11.45 -17.77
C LEU A 334 8.96 11.16 -16.52
N PRO A 335 9.50 11.42 -15.30
CA PRO A 335 8.77 11.20 -14.08
C PRO A 335 7.65 12.23 -13.90
N VAL A 336 6.52 11.75 -13.43
CA VAL A 336 5.29 12.50 -13.15
C VAL A 336 4.92 12.29 -11.70
N PHE A 337 4.73 13.40 -10.98
CA PHE A 337 4.47 13.42 -9.54
C PHE A 337 3.06 13.91 -9.20
N GLU A 338 2.36 14.53 -10.17
CA GLU A 338 1.03 15.10 -9.94
C GLU A 338 -0.09 14.06 -9.99
N ASP A 339 -0.94 14.02 -8.95
CA ASP A 339 -2.00 13.00 -8.80
C ASP A 339 -2.91 12.94 -10.05
N ASP A 340 -3.31 14.09 -10.58
CA ASP A 340 -4.22 14.15 -11.73
C ASP A 340 -3.52 13.66 -13.01
N GLN A 341 -2.21 13.89 -13.15
CA GLN A 341 -1.42 13.36 -14.26
C GLN A 341 -1.18 11.85 -14.11
N ILE A 342 -0.86 11.37 -12.89
CA ILE A 342 -0.73 9.94 -12.57
C ILE A 342 -2.03 9.20 -12.88
N LEU A 343 -3.18 9.76 -12.49
CA LEU A 343 -4.50 9.20 -12.79
C LEU A 343 -4.73 9.12 -14.30
N ASN A 344 -4.42 10.18 -15.05
CA ASN A 344 -4.56 10.18 -16.50
C ASN A 344 -3.67 9.13 -17.18
N ILE A 345 -2.42 8.94 -16.73
CA ILE A 345 -1.52 7.90 -17.25
C ILE A 345 -2.13 6.52 -17.02
N ILE A 346 -2.57 6.23 -15.79
CA ILE A 346 -3.17 4.93 -15.44
C ILE A 346 -4.45 4.68 -16.26
N SER A 347 -5.34 5.68 -16.32
CA SER A 347 -6.60 5.57 -17.06
C SER A 347 -6.38 5.38 -18.55
N SER A 348 -5.44 6.10 -19.16
CA SER A 348 -5.12 5.99 -20.59
C SER A 348 -4.54 4.61 -20.90
N TYR A 349 -3.58 4.15 -20.10
CA TYR A 349 -2.95 2.84 -20.24
C TYR A 349 -3.98 1.69 -20.23
N PHE A 350 -4.87 1.67 -19.23
CA PHE A 350 -5.89 0.61 -19.17
C PHE A 350 -6.98 0.79 -20.21
N LYS A 351 -7.35 2.02 -20.57
CA LYS A 351 -8.29 2.25 -21.66
C LYS A 351 -7.74 1.70 -22.97
N GLU A 352 -6.48 1.94 -23.28
CA GLU A 352 -5.82 1.39 -24.47
C GLU A 352 -5.80 -0.14 -24.45
N ILE A 353 -5.30 -0.76 -23.37
CA ILE A 353 -5.19 -2.22 -23.26
C ILE A 353 -6.55 -2.93 -23.33
N PHE A 354 -7.61 -2.32 -22.79
CA PHE A 354 -8.96 -2.88 -22.81
C PHE A 354 -9.81 -2.42 -24.00
N THR A 355 -9.29 -1.55 -24.87
CA THR A 355 -9.95 -1.19 -26.12
C THR A 355 -9.56 -2.19 -27.20
N SER A 356 -10.54 -2.76 -27.89
CA SER A 356 -10.28 -3.68 -28.99
C SER A 356 -9.58 -2.95 -30.15
N SER A 357 -8.50 -3.53 -30.65
CA SER A 357 -7.74 -3.06 -31.83
C SER A 357 -8.42 -3.41 -33.17
N GLY A 358 -9.66 -3.90 -33.15
CA GLY A 358 -10.45 -4.19 -34.36
C GLY A 358 -10.04 -5.45 -35.13
N SER A 359 -8.93 -6.10 -34.77
CA SER A 359 -8.56 -7.41 -35.33
C SER A 359 -9.42 -8.50 -34.68
N SER A 360 -10.44 -8.98 -35.38
CA SER A 360 -11.20 -10.15 -34.92
C SER A 360 -10.32 -11.39 -35.08
N GLY A 361 -9.55 -11.74 -34.06
CA GLY A 361 -8.91 -13.06 -33.94
C GLY A 361 -9.91 -14.23 -34.00
N LEU A 362 -11.20 -13.93 -34.11
CA LEU A 362 -12.29 -14.86 -34.34
C LEU A 362 -12.06 -15.78 -35.54
N GLU A 363 -11.47 -15.32 -36.65
CA GLU A 363 -11.17 -16.21 -37.78
C GLU A 363 -10.07 -17.22 -37.42
N VAL A 364 -9.02 -16.78 -36.71
CA VAL A 364 -7.97 -17.66 -36.20
C VAL A 364 -8.55 -18.66 -35.19
N VAL A 365 -9.41 -18.21 -34.28
CA VAL A 365 -10.10 -19.07 -33.29
C VAL A 365 -11.01 -20.07 -33.99
N LYS A 366 -11.78 -19.66 -35.01
CA LYS A 366 -12.63 -20.55 -35.82
C LYS A 366 -11.82 -21.58 -36.61
N ALA A 367 -10.62 -21.20 -37.09
CA ALA A 367 -9.72 -22.13 -37.77
C ALA A 367 -9.02 -23.10 -36.80
N ALA A 368 -8.75 -22.66 -35.56
CA ALA A 368 -8.01 -23.43 -34.57
C ALA A 368 -8.89 -24.35 -33.71
N ILE A 369 -10.16 -24.03 -33.51
CA ILE A 369 -11.08 -24.77 -32.63
C ILE A 369 -12.17 -25.44 -33.46
N SER A 370 -12.30 -26.76 -33.32
CA SER A 370 -13.45 -27.50 -33.85
C SER A 370 -14.56 -27.59 -32.79
N PRO A 371 -15.85 -27.44 -33.15
CA PRO A 371 -16.95 -27.63 -32.22
C PRO A 371 -16.92 -29.01 -31.55
N CYS A 372 -16.74 -29.04 -30.23
CA CYS A 372 -16.67 -30.28 -29.44
C CYS A 372 -17.71 -30.35 -28.30
N ILE A 373 -18.56 -29.32 -28.19
CA ILE A 373 -19.66 -29.26 -27.21
C ILE A 373 -20.90 -29.89 -27.84
N SER A 374 -21.36 -31.01 -27.26
CA SER A 374 -22.59 -31.67 -27.71
C SER A 374 -23.84 -30.87 -27.34
N ALA A 375 -24.96 -31.10 -28.04
CA ALA A 375 -26.22 -30.43 -27.72
C ALA A 375 -26.66 -30.63 -26.25
N PRO A 376 -26.56 -31.84 -25.65
CA PRO A 376 -26.87 -32.03 -24.22
C PRO A 376 -25.95 -31.23 -23.28
N MET A 377 -24.66 -31.13 -23.61
CA MET A 377 -23.72 -30.30 -22.83
C MET A 377 -24.11 -28.83 -22.93
N ASN A 378 -24.46 -28.35 -24.13
CA ASN A 378 -24.86 -26.96 -24.32
C ASN A 378 -26.18 -26.63 -23.60
N GLU A 379 -27.15 -27.54 -23.61
CA GLU A 379 -28.38 -27.41 -22.83
C GLU A 379 -28.04 -27.26 -21.34
N GLN A 380 -27.22 -28.16 -20.78
CA GLN A 380 -26.78 -28.08 -19.38
C GLN A 380 -26.05 -26.77 -19.03
N LEU A 381 -25.18 -26.28 -19.92
CA LEU A 381 -24.43 -25.03 -19.70
C LEU A 381 -25.35 -23.81 -19.65
N THR A 382 -26.44 -23.82 -20.43
CA THR A 382 -27.35 -22.68 -20.62
C THR A 382 -28.59 -22.71 -19.74
N THR A 383 -28.88 -23.82 -19.05
CA THR A 383 -30.03 -23.96 -18.14
C THR A 383 -30.06 -22.87 -17.07
N ILE A 384 -31.25 -22.37 -16.73
CA ILE A 384 -31.40 -21.39 -15.62
C ILE A 384 -30.95 -22.05 -14.31
N PRO A 385 -30.03 -21.44 -13.53
CA PRO A 385 -29.53 -22.04 -12.30
C PRO A 385 -30.60 -22.13 -11.22
N SER A 386 -30.54 -23.22 -10.45
CA SER A 386 -31.46 -23.45 -9.33
C SER A 386 -31.08 -22.59 -8.12
N HIS A 387 -32.00 -22.45 -7.17
CA HIS A 387 -31.71 -21.83 -5.87
C HIS A 387 -30.49 -22.47 -5.19
N VAL A 388 -30.44 -23.80 -5.18
CA VAL A 388 -29.36 -24.58 -4.54
C VAL A 388 -28.02 -24.30 -5.22
N GLU A 389 -27.99 -24.30 -6.56
CA GLU A 389 -26.78 -24.02 -7.33
C GLU A 389 -26.23 -22.61 -7.06
N ILE A 390 -27.11 -21.62 -6.98
CA ILE A 390 -26.74 -20.22 -6.69
C ILE A 390 -26.18 -20.11 -5.27
N GLN A 391 -26.81 -20.76 -4.30
CA GLN A 391 -26.35 -20.81 -2.92
C GLN A 391 -24.97 -21.49 -2.84
N GLU A 392 -24.80 -22.67 -3.43
CA GLU A 392 -23.52 -23.37 -3.47
C GLU A 392 -22.41 -22.52 -4.09
N ALA A 393 -22.71 -21.79 -5.17
CA ALA A 393 -21.76 -20.88 -5.78
C ALA A 393 -21.32 -19.74 -4.83
N LEU A 394 -22.24 -19.16 -4.04
CA LEU A 394 -21.90 -18.17 -3.02
C LEU A 394 -21.02 -18.77 -1.91
N PHE A 395 -21.38 -19.95 -1.39
CA PHE A 395 -20.66 -20.61 -0.31
C PHE A 395 -19.30 -21.16 -0.75
N ALA A 396 -19.09 -21.40 -2.05
CA ALA A 396 -17.79 -21.70 -2.64
C ALA A 396 -16.85 -20.48 -2.78
N ILE A 397 -17.32 -19.27 -2.47
CA ILE A 397 -16.49 -18.06 -2.39
C ILE A 397 -15.95 -17.94 -0.97
N HIS A 398 -14.62 -17.90 -0.83
CA HIS A 398 -13.99 -17.75 0.48
C HIS A 398 -14.47 -16.44 1.18
N PRO A 399 -14.95 -16.51 2.43
CA PRO A 399 -15.61 -15.38 3.13
C PRO A 399 -14.74 -14.13 3.23
N ASP A 400 -13.42 -14.33 3.35
CA ASP A 400 -12.43 -13.27 3.56
C ASP A 400 -11.88 -12.63 2.28
N LYS A 401 -12.44 -12.95 1.10
CA LYS A 401 -12.01 -12.31 -0.15
C LYS A 401 -12.35 -10.83 -0.13
N ALA A 402 -11.46 -10.03 -0.73
CA ALA A 402 -11.60 -8.58 -0.77
C ALA A 402 -12.94 -8.15 -1.42
N PRO A 403 -13.66 -7.19 -0.83
CA PRO A 403 -14.95 -6.74 -1.33
C PRO A 403 -14.83 -5.80 -2.54
N GLY A 404 -15.91 -5.68 -3.29
CA GLY A 404 -16.02 -4.75 -4.42
C GLY A 404 -16.31 -3.32 -3.98
N PRO A 405 -16.79 -2.46 -4.91
CA PRO A 405 -17.28 -1.12 -4.59
C PRO A 405 -18.37 -1.06 -3.51
N ASP A 406 -19.22 -2.09 -3.42
CA ASP A 406 -20.29 -2.17 -2.41
C ASP A 406 -19.79 -2.31 -0.96
N GLY A 407 -18.53 -2.70 -0.78
CA GLY A 407 -17.89 -2.87 0.52
C GLY A 407 -18.21 -4.18 1.24
N PHE A 408 -19.06 -5.06 0.70
CA PHE A 408 -19.46 -6.32 1.35
C PHE A 408 -18.64 -7.52 0.85
N SER A 409 -18.11 -8.32 1.78
CA SER A 409 -17.42 -9.58 1.47
C SER A 409 -18.40 -10.75 1.41
N ALA A 410 -17.94 -11.92 0.95
CA ALA A 410 -18.79 -13.10 0.89
C ALA A 410 -19.30 -13.52 2.28
N SER A 411 -18.55 -13.22 3.33
CA SER A 411 -18.98 -13.42 4.72
C SER A 411 -20.32 -12.74 5.04
N PHE A 412 -20.57 -11.52 4.54
CA PHE A 412 -21.84 -10.83 4.77
C PHE A 412 -23.02 -11.59 4.15
N PHE A 413 -22.88 -12.00 2.89
CA PHE A 413 -23.93 -12.70 2.14
C PHE A 413 -24.18 -14.11 2.69
N GLN A 414 -23.13 -14.82 3.11
CA GLN A 414 -23.26 -16.16 3.69
C GLN A 414 -24.00 -16.13 5.02
N THR A 415 -23.69 -15.15 5.89
CA THR A 415 -24.33 -15.02 7.20
C THR A 415 -25.78 -14.54 7.09
N ASN A 416 -26.09 -13.67 6.14
CA ASN A 416 -27.43 -13.07 5.99
C ASN A 416 -28.24 -13.74 4.86
N TRP A 417 -27.87 -14.94 4.43
CA TRP A 417 -28.44 -15.59 3.23
C TRP A 417 -29.95 -15.78 3.32
N GLU A 418 -30.49 -16.07 4.50
CA GLU A 418 -31.93 -16.23 4.69
C GLU A 418 -32.71 -14.96 4.31
N ALA A 419 -32.18 -13.77 4.68
CA ALA A 419 -32.80 -12.49 4.35
C ALA A 419 -32.53 -12.06 2.89
N VAL A 420 -31.27 -12.18 2.43
CA VAL A 420 -30.86 -11.62 1.12
C VAL A 420 -31.02 -12.57 -0.06
N GLY A 421 -30.99 -13.88 0.20
CA GLY A 421 -30.93 -14.94 -0.80
C GLY A 421 -32.09 -14.95 -1.80
N PRO A 422 -33.37 -14.86 -1.37
CA PRO A 422 -34.51 -14.92 -2.29
C PRO A 422 -34.45 -13.89 -3.43
N ALA A 423 -34.06 -12.65 -3.09
CA ALA A 423 -33.95 -11.57 -4.07
C ALA A 423 -32.75 -11.77 -5.01
N ILE A 424 -31.60 -12.21 -4.48
CA ILE A 424 -30.41 -12.52 -5.27
C ILE A 424 -30.68 -13.66 -6.25
N VAL A 425 -31.35 -14.72 -5.80
CA VAL A 425 -31.72 -15.87 -6.64
C VAL A 425 -32.61 -15.43 -7.80
N SER A 426 -33.66 -14.66 -7.51
CA SER A 426 -34.59 -14.17 -8.54
C SER A 426 -33.87 -13.35 -9.61
N GLU A 427 -33.04 -12.38 -9.22
CA GLU A 427 -32.33 -11.55 -10.18
C GLU A 427 -31.25 -12.30 -10.98
N ILE A 428 -30.52 -13.25 -10.36
CA ILE A 428 -29.55 -14.08 -11.08
C ILE A 428 -30.27 -14.95 -12.12
N GLN A 429 -31.43 -15.52 -11.79
CA GLN A 429 -32.22 -16.28 -12.75
C GLN A 429 -32.71 -15.40 -13.92
N ILE A 430 -33.09 -14.15 -13.65
CA ILE A 430 -33.42 -13.15 -14.69
C ILE A 430 -32.21 -12.86 -15.57
N PHE A 431 -30.99 -12.76 -15.00
CA PHE A 431 -29.77 -12.60 -15.79
C PHE A 431 -29.55 -13.79 -16.74
N PHE A 432 -29.70 -15.03 -16.26
CA PHE A 432 -29.51 -16.23 -17.10
C PHE A 432 -30.59 -16.41 -18.18
N SER A 433 -31.80 -15.87 -17.98
CA SER A 433 -32.85 -15.90 -19.01
C SER A 433 -32.76 -14.74 -20.01
N SER A 434 -32.38 -13.54 -19.56
CA SER A 434 -32.34 -12.33 -20.40
C SER A 434 -30.98 -12.03 -21.03
N GLY A 435 -29.90 -12.62 -20.50
CA GLY A 435 -28.53 -12.29 -20.88
C GLY A 435 -28.08 -10.88 -20.50
N THR A 436 -28.88 -10.13 -19.73
CA THR A 436 -28.63 -8.71 -19.42
C THR A 436 -28.11 -8.54 -18.00
N LEU A 437 -26.90 -7.99 -17.87
CA LEU A 437 -26.28 -7.67 -16.58
C LEU A 437 -26.48 -6.19 -16.23
N LEU A 438 -26.98 -5.90 -15.03
CA LEU A 438 -27.10 -4.51 -14.55
C LEU A 438 -25.71 -3.87 -14.40
N PHE A 439 -25.57 -2.63 -14.85
CA PHE A 439 -24.30 -1.90 -14.83
C PHE A 439 -23.68 -1.81 -13.43
N SER A 440 -24.50 -1.57 -12.40
CA SER A 440 -24.06 -1.48 -11.00
C SER A 440 -23.38 -2.75 -10.48
N ILE A 441 -23.77 -3.92 -11.00
CA ILE A 441 -23.17 -5.21 -10.60
C ILE A 441 -21.76 -5.34 -11.18
N ASN A 442 -21.51 -4.77 -12.36
CA ASN A 442 -20.24 -4.82 -13.06
C ASN A 442 -19.23 -3.73 -12.60
N GLU A 443 -19.66 -2.81 -11.73
CA GLU A 443 -18.74 -1.84 -11.13
C GLU A 443 -17.61 -2.54 -10.38
N THR A 444 -16.37 -2.17 -10.72
CA THR A 444 -15.18 -2.85 -10.23
C THR A 444 -14.12 -1.83 -9.85
N HIS A 445 -13.54 -1.97 -8.65
CA HIS A 445 -12.35 -1.21 -8.29
C HIS A 445 -11.10 -1.94 -8.78
N ILE A 446 -10.23 -1.26 -9.52
CA ILE A 446 -8.92 -1.78 -9.90
C ILE A 446 -7.90 -1.40 -8.83
N LYS A 447 -7.32 -2.40 -8.18
CA LYS A 447 -6.21 -2.21 -7.23
C LYS A 447 -4.88 -2.57 -7.90
N LEU A 448 -3.95 -1.62 -7.93
CA LEU A 448 -2.61 -1.82 -8.46
C LEU A 448 -1.67 -2.30 -7.34
N ILE A 449 -1.00 -3.44 -7.57
CA ILE A 449 -0.02 -4.01 -6.64
C ILE A 449 1.34 -4.08 -7.35
N PRO A 450 2.43 -3.53 -6.77
CA PRO A 450 3.76 -3.62 -7.37
C PRO A 450 4.19 -5.07 -7.63
N LYS A 451 4.69 -5.37 -8.85
CA LYS A 451 5.32 -6.66 -9.17
C LYS A 451 6.80 -6.72 -8.77
N ILE A 452 7.44 -5.56 -8.75
CA ILE A 452 8.88 -5.39 -8.49
C ILE A 452 9.13 -4.35 -7.38
N PRO A 453 10.30 -4.37 -6.73
CA PRO A 453 10.75 -3.24 -5.92
C PRO A 453 10.83 -1.98 -6.78
N SER A 454 10.39 -0.83 -6.23
CA SER A 454 10.44 0.47 -6.90
C SER A 454 9.86 0.50 -8.33
N PRO A 455 8.57 0.19 -8.50
CA PRO A 455 7.91 0.24 -9.81
C PRO A 455 7.92 1.66 -10.39
N LYS A 456 8.07 1.78 -11.71
CA LYS A 456 8.23 3.05 -12.43
C LYS A 456 7.09 3.32 -13.40
N ILE A 457 6.67 2.30 -14.13
CA ILE A 457 5.61 2.40 -15.15
C ILE A 457 4.37 1.64 -14.72
N VAL A 458 3.21 1.93 -15.32
CA VAL A 458 1.94 1.24 -14.99
C VAL A 458 2.07 -0.27 -15.19
N ALA A 459 2.81 -0.69 -16.22
CA ALA A 459 3.09 -2.09 -16.51
C ALA A 459 3.86 -2.81 -15.40
N ASP A 460 4.54 -2.13 -14.47
CA ASP A 460 5.21 -2.74 -13.31
C ASP A 460 4.23 -3.13 -12.21
N TYR A 461 2.96 -2.76 -12.34
CA TYR A 461 1.91 -3.10 -11.40
C TYR A 461 1.03 -4.24 -11.93
N ARG A 462 0.61 -5.12 -11.03
CA ARG A 462 -0.43 -6.11 -11.29
C ARG A 462 -1.79 -5.47 -11.01
N PRO A 463 -2.70 -5.40 -12.00
CA PRO A 463 -4.07 -5.01 -11.75
C PRO A 463 -4.82 -6.16 -11.07
N ILE A 464 -5.49 -5.84 -9.96
CA ILE A 464 -6.41 -6.75 -9.27
C ILE A 464 -7.81 -6.13 -9.34
N ALA A 465 -8.71 -6.80 -10.06
CA ALA A 465 -10.11 -6.46 -10.12
C ALA A 465 -10.81 -6.86 -8.82
N LEU A 466 -11.31 -5.86 -8.08
CA LEU A 466 -12.13 -6.05 -6.89
C LEU A 466 -13.60 -5.95 -7.30
N CYS A 467 -14.17 -7.06 -7.80
CA CYS A 467 -15.58 -7.15 -8.18
C CYS A 467 -16.47 -7.32 -6.94
N ASN A 468 -17.73 -6.85 -7.03
CA ASN A 468 -18.77 -7.13 -6.05
C ASN A 468 -18.98 -8.65 -5.91
N VAL A 469 -19.37 -9.12 -4.72
CA VAL A 469 -19.62 -10.56 -4.48
C VAL A 469 -20.74 -11.06 -5.37
N TYR A 470 -21.75 -10.22 -5.60
CA TYR A 470 -22.84 -10.52 -6.52
C TYR A 470 -22.32 -10.97 -7.90
N TYR A 471 -21.43 -10.19 -8.52
CA TYR A 471 -20.79 -10.56 -9.80
C TYR A 471 -20.02 -11.89 -9.70
N LYS A 472 -19.34 -12.10 -8.56
CA LYS A 472 -18.57 -13.33 -8.32
C LYS A 472 -19.46 -14.57 -8.23
N ILE A 473 -20.72 -14.47 -7.79
CA ILE A 473 -21.67 -15.59 -7.78
C ILE A 473 -21.94 -16.03 -9.22
N ILE A 474 -22.31 -15.09 -10.10
CA ILE A 474 -22.55 -15.37 -11.53
C ILE A 474 -21.30 -15.99 -12.17
N SER A 475 -20.14 -15.35 -12.00
CA SER A 475 -18.88 -15.85 -12.56
C SER A 475 -18.51 -17.24 -12.01
N LYS A 476 -18.82 -17.53 -10.74
CA LYS A 476 -18.58 -18.84 -10.12
C LYS A 476 -19.49 -19.91 -10.73
N ILE A 477 -20.78 -19.63 -10.92
CA ILE A 477 -21.73 -20.56 -11.57
C ILE A 477 -21.19 -20.94 -12.96
N LEU A 478 -20.86 -19.94 -13.79
CA LEU A 478 -20.32 -20.16 -15.12
C LEU A 478 -19.03 -20.99 -15.09
N SER A 479 -18.11 -20.67 -14.17
CA SER A 479 -16.86 -21.43 -14.02
C SER A 479 -17.09 -22.88 -13.59
N LEU A 480 -18.01 -23.14 -12.67
CA LEU A 480 -18.33 -24.49 -12.18
C LEU A 480 -18.95 -25.35 -13.29
N ARG A 481 -19.82 -24.76 -14.11
CA ARG A 481 -20.43 -25.43 -15.26
C ARG A 481 -19.44 -25.69 -16.40
N LEU A 482 -18.52 -24.76 -16.66
CA LEU A 482 -17.50 -24.94 -17.70
C LEU A 482 -16.43 -25.97 -17.31
N LYS A 483 -16.05 -26.05 -16.04
CA LYS A 483 -14.97 -26.94 -15.57
C LYS A 483 -15.05 -28.40 -16.07
N PRO A 484 -16.17 -29.13 -15.96
CA PRO A 484 -16.27 -30.51 -16.43
C PRO A 484 -16.18 -30.65 -17.96
N VAL A 485 -16.48 -29.59 -18.72
CA VAL A 485 -16.50 -29.60 -20.18
C VAL A 485 -15.21 -29.04 -20.80
N LEU A 486 -14.22 -28.64 -20.00
CA LEU A 486 -12.95 -28.12 -20.51
C LEU A 486 -12.04 -29.21 -21.08
N SER A 487 -12.06 -30.43 -20.54
CA SER A 487 -11.16 -31.51 -20.96
C SER A 487 -11.24 -31.86 -22.46
N PRO A 488 -12.42 -31.86 -23.12
CA PRO A 488 -12.52 -32.05 -24.56
C PRO A 488 -12.13 -30.82 -25.39
N ILE A 489 -12.11 -29.62 -24.78
CA ILE A 489 -11.82 -28.33 -25.46
C ILE A 489 -10.31 -28.07 -25.54
N THR A 490 -9.57 -28.45 -24.49
CA THR A 490 -8.11 -28.30 -24.43
C THR A 490 -7.43 -29.60 -24.87
N CYS A 491 -6.98 -29.65 -26.13
CA CYS A 491 -6.06 -30.70 -26.59
C CYS A 491 -4.74 -30.68 -25.84
#